data_AF-A0A958TAV9-F1
#
_entry.id   AF-A0A958TAV9-F1
#
_cell.length_a   1.000
_cell.length_b   1.000
_cell.length_c   1.000
_cell.angle_alpha   90.00
_cell.angle_beta   90.00
_cell.angle_gamma   90.00
#
_symmetry.space_group_name_H-M   'P 1'
#
loop_
_entity.id
_entity.type
_entity.pdbx_description
1 polymer ?
#
loop_
_entity_poly.entity_id
_entity_poly.type
_entity_poly.pdbx_seq_one_letter_code
_entity_poly.pdbx_strand_id
1 'polypeptide(L)'
;QLAGEVIYRFGQTENFYIGGRYNTVSSELAGGLDVDIKRIQFAAGWFLTKNILAKVEYVSQSYDGYPSTNILYDGKFHGLMAEAVISF
;
A
#
# COMPACT_ATOMS: atom_id res chain seq x y z
N GLN A 1 -14.99 -0.94 -0.41
CA GLN A 1 -13.55 -0.60 -0.47
C GLN A 1 -13.38 0.82 -0.96
N LEU A 2 -12.41 1.54 -0.42
CA LEU A 2 -11.97 2.85 -0.90
C LEU A 2 -10.44 2.83 -1.03
N ALA A 3 -9.94 3.30 -2.16
CA ALA A 3 -8.51 3.47 -2.37
C ALA A 3 -8.24 4.79 -3.10
N GLY A 4 -7.21 5.51 -2.67
CA GLY A 4 -6.73 6.73 -3.28
C GLY A 4 -5.21 6.74 -3.32
N GLU A 5 -4.66 7.24 -4.42
CA GLU A 5 -3.23 7.39 -4.61
C GLU A 5 -2.94 8.76 -5.21
N VAL A 6 -1.89 9.39 -4.71
CA VAL A 6 -1.36 10.63 -5.26
C VAL A 6 0.14 10.45 -5.44
N ILE A 7 0.62 10.80 -6.63
CA ILE A 7 2.04 10.82 -6.94
C ILE A 7 2.43 12.20 -7.47
N TYR A 8 3.63 12.63 -7.14
CA TYR A 8 4.27 13.80 -7.71
C TYR A 8 5.57 13.38 -8.38
N ARG A 9 5.69 13.64 -9.69
CA ARG A 9 6.87 13.35 -10.49
C ARG A 9 7.76 14.59 -10.59
N PHE A 10 9.07 14.39 -10.57
CA PHE A 10 10.05 15.46 -10.61
C PHE A 10 11.40 15.00 -11.21
N GLY A 11 12.30 15.97 -11.39
CA GLY A 11 13.58 15.80 -12.12
C GLY A 11 13.51 16.38 -13.54
N GLN A 12 14.66 16.66 -14.16
CA GLN A 12 14.72 17.26 -15.51
C GLN A 12 13.99 16.40 -16.57
N THR A 13 13.93 15.09 -16.34
CA THR A 13 13.28 14.12 -17.22
C THR A 13 12.08 13.44 -16.54
N GLU A 14 11.56 14.00 -15.43
CA GLU A 14 10.43 13.45 -14.66
C GLU A 14 10.61 11.97 -14.26
N ASN A 15 11.86 11.57 -14.01
CA ASN A 15 12.25 10.19 -13.75
C ASN A 15 12.19 9.80 -12.27
N PHE A 16 11.92 10.73 -11.36
CA PHE A 16 11.71 10.43 -9.94
C PHE A 16 10.26 10.71 -9.56
N TYR A 17 9.73 9.98 -8.59
CA TYR A 17 8.45 10.31 -7.97
C TYR A 17 8.47 10.06 -6.48
N ILE A 18 7.64 10.82 -5.77
CA ILE A 18 7.18 10.51 -4.42
C ILE A 18 5.66 10.38 -4.43
N GLY A 19 5.11 9.57 -3.56
CA GLY A 19 3.68 9.36 -3.52
C GLY A 19 3.16 8.81 -2.20
N GLY A 20 1.87 8.96 -2.02
CA GLY A 20 1.12 8.40 -0.92
C GLY A 20 -0.05 7.60 -1.43
N ARG A 21 -0.32 6.45 -0.82
CA ARG A 21 -1.51 5.65 -1.08
C ARG A 21 -2.25 5.33 0.20
N TYR A 22 -3.56 5.52 0.17
CA TYR A 22 -4.48 5.10 1.21
C TYR A 22 -5.41 4.03 0.65
N ASN A 23 -5.58 2.92 1.37
CA ASN A 23 -6.51 1.85 1.02
C ASN A 23 -7.24 1.38 2.27
N THR A 24 -8.56 1.29 2.17
CA THR A 24 -9.40 0.75 3.24
C THR A 24 -10.44 -0.20 2.65
N VAL A 25 -10.62 -1.33 3.32
CA VAL A 25 -11.64 -2.32 3.00
C VAL A 25 -12.41 -2.59 4.27
N SER A 26 -13.72 -2.35 4.23
CA SER A 26 -14.65 -2.69 5.30
C SER A 26 -15.58 -3.79 4.78
N SER A 27 -15.87 -4.78 5.60
CA SER A 27 -16.76 -5.90 5.27
C SER A 27 -17.44 -6.42 6.54
N GLU A 28 -18.61 -7.01 6.38
CA GLU A 28 -19.26 -7.78 7.43
C GLU A 28 -18.91 -9.27 7.25
N LEU A 29 -18.48 -9.93 8.33
CA LEU A 29 -18.29 -11.39 8.38
C LEU A 29 -19.60 -12.10 8.73
N ALA A 30 -19.66 -13.40 8.42
CA ALA A 30 -20.75 -14.25 8.89
C ALA A 30 -20.89 -14.17 10.42
N GLY A 31 -22.11 -13.84 10.89
CA GLY A 31 -22.38 -13.56 12.30
C GLY A 31 -22.51 -12.07 12.66
N GLY A 32 -22.44 -11.16 11.68
CA GLY A 32 -22.70 -9.73 11.87
C GLY A 32 -21.53 -8.96 12.49
N LEU A 33 -20.30 -9.46 12.31
CA LEU A 33 -19.09 -8.81 12.81
C LEU A 33 -18.48 -7.94 11.72
N ASP A 34 -18.38 -6.64 11.97
CA ASP A 34 -17.70 -5.70 11.08
C ASP A 34 -16.18 -5.84 11.20
N VAL A 35 -15.52 -5.99 10.05
CA VAL A 35 -14.06 -6.05 9.93
C VAL A 35 -13.53 -4.99 8.99
N ASP A 36 -12.38 -4.44 9.35
CA ASP A 36 -11.68 -3.40 8.60
C ASP A 36 -10.23 -3.78 8.33
N ILE A 37 -9.76 -3.47 7.12
CA ILE A 37 -8.34 -3.49 6.77
C ILE A 37 -7.96 -2.09 6.29
N LYS A 38 -6.99 -1.47 6.94
CA LYS A 38 -6.51 -0.12 6.59
C LYS A 38 -5.04 -0.18 6.26
N ARG A 39 -4.63 0.39 5.12
CA ARG A 39 -3.24 0.45 4.66
C ARG A 39 -2.89 1.85 4.18
N ILE A 40 -1.82 2.41 4.73
CA ILE A 40 -1.16 3.64 4.30
C ILE A 40 0.21 3.26 3.74
N GLN A 41 0.57 3.86 2.61
CA GLN A 41 1.87 3.63 1.96
C GLN A 41 2.48 4.99 1.59
N PHE A 42 3.76 5.14 1.88
CA PHE A 42 4.58 6.23 1.36
C PHE A 42 5.60 5.63 0.42
N ALA A 43 5.66 6.11 -0.81
CA ALA A 43 6.47 5.56 -1.88
C ALA A 43 7.46 6.60 -2.41
N ALA A 44 8.67 6.13 -2.72
CA ALA A 44 9.62 6.85 -3.55
C ALA A 44 10.05 5.94 -4.70
N GLY A 45 10.06 6.44 -5.92
CA GLY A 45 10.41 5.65 -7.10
C GLY A 45 11.28 6.38 -8.10
N TRP A 46 11.99 5.59 -8.89
CA TRP A 46 12.93 6.00 -9.91
C TRP A 46 12.72 5.18 -11.19
N PHE A 47 12.28 5.85 -12.24
CA PHE A 47 12.27 5.35 -13.60
C PHE A 47 13.70 5.30 -14.14
N LEU A 48 14.35 4.14 -14.06
CA LEU A 48 15.70 3.91 -14.59
C LEU A 48 15.70 4.01 -16.13
N THR A 49 14.63 3.51 -16.74
CA THR A 49 14.33 3.66 -18.17
C THR A 49 12.83 3.86 -18.34
N LYS A 50 12.36 4.01 -19.59
CA LYS A 50 10.92 4.07 -19.89
C LYS A 50 10.17 2.78 -19.55
N ASN A 51 10.90 1.67 -19.39
CA ASN A 51 10.37 0.32 -19.19
C ASN A 51 10.69 -0.26 -17.81
N ILE A 52 11.55 0.41 -17.03
CA ILE A 52 12.05 -0.09 -15.75
C ILE A 52 11.84 0.96 -14.66
N LEU A 53 11.11 0.58 -13.62
CA LEU A 53 10.91 1.36 -12.40
C LEU A 53 11.49 0.59 -11.21
N ALA A 54 12.34 1.24 -10.41
CA ALA A 54 12.63 0.78 -9.05
C ALA A 54 11.87 1.67 -8.06
N LYS A 55 11.29 1.09 -7.03
CA LYS A 55 10.63 1.85 -5.96
C LYS A 55 10.90 1.24 -4.59
N VAL A 56 10.82 2.08 -3.58
CA VAL A 56 10.82 1.73 -2.16
C VAL A 56 9.58 2.31 -1.51
N GLU A 57 8.95 1.55 -0.63
CA GLU A 57 7.70 1.91 0.02
C GLU A 57 7.79 1.64 1.52
N TYR A 58 7.36 2.58 2.34
CA TYR A 58 7.04 2.33 3.74
C TYR A 58 5.54 2.08 3.88
N VAL A 59 5.19 0.93 4.42
CA VAL A 59 3.81 0.47 4.54
C VAL A 59 3.44 0.35 6.01
N SER A 60 2.27 0.90 6.34
CA SER A 60 1.62 0.71 7.62
C SER A 60 0.22 0.14 7.37
N GLN A 61 -0.05 -1.04 7.90
CA GLN A 61 -1.31 -1.73 7.74
C GLN A 61 -1.82 -2.29 9.06
N SER A 62 -3.13 -2.15 9.30
CA SER A 62 -3.85 -2.77 10.41
C SER A 62 -5.01 -3.62 9.91
N TYR A 63 -5.36 -4.61 10.73
CA TYR A 63 -6.53 -5.47 10.61
C TYR A 63 -7.33 -5.34 11.92
N ASP A 64 -8.54 -4.79 11.84
CA ASP A 64 -9.35 -4.42 12.99
C ASP A 64 -10.71 -5.15 12.93
N GLY A 65 -11.27 -5.50 14.09
CA GLY A 65 -12.61 -6.14 14.20
C GLY A 65 -12.66 -7.65 13.98
N TYR A 66 -11.53 -8.29 13.63
CA TYR A 66 -11.47 -9.75 13.46
C TYR A 66 -11.71 -10.49 14.80
N PRO A 67 -12.32 -11.69 14.79
CA PRO A 67 -12.47 -12.50 16.00
C PRO A 67 -11.13 -13.13 16.42
N SER A 68 -10.95 -13.42 17.71
CA SER A 68 -9.70 -13.95 18.27
C SER A 68 -9.26 -15.31 17.70
N THR A 69 -10.17 -16.05 17.07
CA THR A 69 -9.90 -17.31 16.37
C THR A 69 -9.38 -17.11 14.95
N ASN A 70 -9.38 -15.88 14.42
CA ASN A 70 -8.92 -15.55 13.08
C ASN A 70 -7.43 -15.23 13.06
N ILE A 71 -6.72 -15.67 12.01
CA ILE A 71 -5.29 -15.40 11.81
C ILE A 71 -4.97 -13.90 11.66
N LEU A 72 -5.96 -13.08 11.32
CA LEU A 72 -5.82 -11.63 11.15
C LEU A 72 -6.15 -10.85 12.43
N TYR A 73 -6.48 -11.53 13.52
CA TYR A 73 -6.78 -10.89 14.80
C TYR A 73 -5.61 -10.01 15.27
N ASP A 74 -5.89 -8.71 15.47
CA ASP A 74 -4.90 -7.67 15.80
C ASP A 74 -3.66 -7.65 14.88
N GLY A 75 -3.81 -8.16 13.64
CA GLY A 75 -2.75 -8.23 12.66
C GLY A 75 -2.26 -6.84 12.27
N LYS A 76 -0.94 -6.67 12.21
CA LYS A 76 -0.30 -5.41 11.78
C LYS A 76 0.92 -5.67 10.92
N PHE A 77 1.15 -4.80 9.96
CA PHE A 77 2.39 -4.75 9.18
C PHE A 77 2.93 -3.33 9.17
N HIS A 78 4.16 -3.16 9.67
CA HIS A 78 4.92 -1.93 9.60
C HIS A 78 6.29 -2.27 9.04
N GLY A 79 6.58 -1.82 7.82
CA GLY A 79 7.79 -2.27 7.16
C GLY A 79 8.12 -1.53 5.88
N LEU A 80 9.33 -1.79 5.41
CA LEU A 80 9.82 -1.34 4.11
C LEU A 80 9.59 -2.43 3.07
N MET A 81 9.23 -2.03 1.87
CA MET A 81 9.21 -2.86 0.67
C MET A 81 10.09 -2.23 -0.40
N ALA A 82 10.76 -3.06 -1.18
CA ALA A 82 11.48 -2.65 -2.37
C ALA A 82 10.96 -3.46 -3.56
N GLU A 83 10.73 -2.81 -4.69
CA GLU A 83 10.14 -3.42 -5.87
C GLU A 83 10.87 -2.94 -7.13
N ALA A 84 11.06 -3.85 -8.08
CA ALA A 84 11.49 -3.54 -9.43
C ALA A 84 10.41 -4.00 -10.41
N VAL A 85 9.91 -3.08 -11.23
CA VAL A 85 8.86 -3.31 -12.21
C VAL A 85 9.46 -3.22 -13.61
N ILE A 86 9.24 -4.24 -14.43
CA ILE A 86 9.72 -4.34 -15.81
C ILE A 86 8.51 -4.52 -16.73
N SER A 87 8.37 -3.65 -17.74
CA SER A 87 7.36 -3.74 -18.79
C SER A 87 8.02 -3.99 -20.14
N PHE A 88 7.45 -4.90 -20.94
CA PHE A 88 7.92 -5.29 -22.28
C PHE A 88 7.12 -4.62 -23.39
#